data_AF-A0A368FQ30-F1
#
_entry.id   AF-A0A368FQ30-F1
#
_cell.length_a   1.000
_cell.length_b   1.000
_cell.length_c   1.000
_cell.angle_alpha   90.00
_cell.angle_beta   90.00
_cell.angle_gamma   90.00
#
_symmetry.space_group_name_H-M   'P 1'
#
loop_
_entity.id
_entity.type
_entity.pdbx_description
1 polymer ?
#
loop_
_entity_poly.entity_id
_entity_poly.type
_entity_poly.pdbx_seq_one_letter_code
_entity_poly.pdbx_strand_id
1 'polypeptide(L)'
;GEKSKAFRPAETKVLSGEFSGTTTNRTDFDGKKGPRSSPIRPVASTLLLYGSMDGLTTTQNDFQAKRAEKVKAIRPRSNSLEQGQPFEGHSTYQDGFVSKEAHRRRSMRSTERSYESNSAFVGDTTQKSDYTAKKVDICPAENVLTRSPSSTFYATNGAQL
;
A
#
# COMPACT_ATOMS: atom_id res chain seq x y z
N GLY A 1 -74.26 -56.52 -123.15
CA GLY A 1 -73.47 -56.48 -121.92
C GLY A 1 -74.40 -56.63 -120.74
N GLU A 2 -74.27 -57.71 -119.99
CA GLU A 2 -75.04 -57.93 -118.77
C GLU A 2 -74.07 -58.22 -117.63
N LYS A 3 -74.18 -57.43 -116.55
CA LYS A 3 -73.23 -57.42 -115.43
C LYS A 3 -73.51 -58.61 -114.52
N SER A 4 -72.48 -59.38 -114.17
CA SER A 4 -72.60 -60.52 -113.26
C SER A 4 -73.00 -60.06 -111.85
N LYS A 5 -73.90 -60.80 -111.20
CA LYS A 5 -74.29 -60.55 -109.80
C LYS A 5 -73.25 -61.13 -108.85
N ALA A 6 -72.96 -60.40 -107.77
CA ALA A 6 -72.03 -60.82 -106.74
C ALA A 6 -72.52 -62.08 -106.00
N PHE A 7 -71.65 -63.08 -105.91
CA PHE A 7 -71.91 -64.32 -105.18
C PHE A 7 -71.73 -64.08 -103.68
N ARG A 8 -72.81 -64.25 -102.90
CA ARG A 8 -72.75 -64.29 -101.44
C ARG A 8 -72.80 -65.75 -101.01
N PRO A 9 -71.75 -66.29 -100.36
CA PRO A 9 -71.80 -67.65 -99.86
C PRO A 9 -72.93 -67.79 -98.82
N ALA A 10 -73.60 -68.94 -98.83
CA ALA A 10 -74.64 -69.25 -97.86
C ALA A 10 -74.05 -69.23 -96.45
N GLU A 11 -74.76 -68.61 -95.49
CA GLU A 11 -74.35 -68.63 -94.09
C GLU A 11 -74.36 -70.06 -93.58
N THR A 12 -73.17 -70.64 -93.41
CA THR A 12 -73.00 -71.94 -92.80
C THR A 12 -73.09 -71.76 -91.29
N LYS A 13 -74.14 -72.32 -90.68
CA LYS A 13 -74.15 -72.51 -89.21
C LYS A 13 -73.08 -73.54 -88.89
N VAL A 14 -71.88 -73.07 -88.59
CA VAL A 14 -70.81 -73.91 -88.04
C VAL A 14 -71.37 -74.50 -86.75
N LEU A 15 -71.41 -75.83 -86.66
CA LEU A 15 -71.78 -76.53 -85.44
C LEU A 15 -70.75 -76.16 -84.38
N SER A 16 -71.10 -75.21 -83.52
CA SER A 16 -70.27 -74.84 -82.37
C SER A 16 -70.37 -75.98 -81.37
N GLY A 17 -69.30 -76.79 -81.28
CA GLY A 17 -69.11 -77.68 -80.16
C GLY A 17 -68.90 -76.87 -78.87
N GLU A 18 -69.04 -77.53 -77.73
CA GLU A 18 -68.78 -76.91 -76.43
C GLU A 18 -67.28 -76.58 -76.32
N PHE A 19 -66.95 -75.29 -76.25
CA PHE A 19 -65.57 -74.83 -76.10
C PHE A 19 -65.23 -74.73 -74.62
N SER A 20 -64.31 -75.58 -74.13
CA SER A 20 -64.01 -75.67 -72.70
C SER A 20 -63.38 -74.39 -72.12
N GLY A 21 -62.76 -73.54 -72.95
CA GLY A 21 -62.27 -72.21 -72.56
C GLY A 21 -61.15 -72.19 -71.50
N THR A 22 -60.74 -73.35 -70.97
CA THR A 22 -59.69 -73.48 -69.97
C THR A 22 -58.35 -73.71 -70.65
N THR A 23 -57.45 -72.75 -70.53
CA THR A 23 -56.06 -72.92 -70.97
C THR A 23 -55.28 -73.73 -69.94
N THR A 24 -54.24 -74.45 -70.38
CA THR A 24 -53.35 -75.21 -69.49
C THR A 24 -52.76 -74.35 -68.37
N ASN A 25 -52.46 -73.08 -68.65
CA ASN A 25 -51.99 -72.14 -67.63
C ASN A 25 -53.01 -71.96 -66.49
N ARG A 26 -54.31 -71.88 -66.82
CA ARG A 26 -55.38 -71.70 -65.83
C ARG A 26 -55.63 -72.95 -64.98
N THR A 27 -55.30 -74.14 -65.47
CA THR A 27 -55.38 -75.38 -64.68
C THR A 27 -54.15 -75.62 -63.84
N ASP A 28 -52.97 -75.22 -64.34
CA ASP A 28 -51.70 -75.64 -63.75
C ASP A 28 -51.16 -74.63 -62.72
N PHE A 29 -51.57 -73.37 -62.79
CA PHE A 29 -51.12 -72.28 -61.90
C PHE A 29 -52.23 -71.75 -61.00
N ASP A 30 -52.84 -72.64 -60.23
CA ASP A 30 -53.71 -72.27 -59.11
C ASP A 30 -52.89 -71.95 -57.84
N GLY A 31 -53.40 -71.05 -57.00
CA GLY A 31 -52.73 -70.63 -55.78
C GLY A 31 -52.64 -71.76 -54.74
N LYS A 32 -51.55 -72.53 -54.76
CA LYS A 32 -51.30 -73.59 -53.77
C LYS A 32 -51.00 -72.97 -52.39
N LYS A 33 -51.79 -73.32 -51.38
CA LYS A 33 -51.51 -72.95 -49.98
C LYS A 33 -50.73 -74.08 -49.31
N GLY A 34 -49.47 -73.82 -48.95
CA GLY A 34 -48.65 -74.72 -48.14
C GLY A 34 -48.50 -74.21 -46.70
N PRO A 35 -48.33 -75.11 -45.71
CA PRO A 35 -48.01 -74.69 -44.35
C PRO A 35 -46.63 -74.02 -44.30
N ARG A 36 -46.47 -73.00 -43.45
CA ARG A 36 -45.16 -72.38 -43.21
C ARG A 36 -44.31 -73.32 -42.36
N SER A 37 -43.03 -73.46 -42.69
CA SER A 37 -42.11 -74.25 -41.87
C SER A 37 -41.98 -73.62 -40.48
N SER A 38 -42.08 -74.44 -39.43
CA SER A 38 -41.87 -74.00 -38.05
C SER A 38 -40.37 -73.93 -37.74
N PRO A 39 -39.90 -72.91 -37.01
CA PRO A 39 -38.51 -72.83 -36.59
C PRO A 39 -38.18 -73.96 -35.60
N ILE A 40 -37.07 -74.66 -35.84
CA ILE A 40 -36.51 -75.64 -34.90
C ILE A 40 -35.81 -74.85 -33.78
N ARG A 41 -36.34 -74.92 -32.56
CA ARG A 41 -35.71 -74.34 -31.37
C ARG A 41 -35.14 -75.46 -30.50
N PRO A 42 -33.91 -75.33 -29.99
CA PRO A 42 -33.39 -76.28 -29.01
C PRO A 42 -34.26 -76.25 -27.75
N VAL A 43 -34.41 -77.41 -27.11
CA VAL A 43 -35.08 -77.53 -25.81
C VAL A 43 -34.32 -76.68 -24.80
N ALA A 44 -35.00 -75.74 -24.14
CA ALA A 44 -34.39 -74.94 -23.09
C ALA A 44 -33.94 -75.87 -21.96
N SER A 45 -32.64 -75.87 -21.66
CA SER A 45 -32.11 -76.63 -20.54
C SER A 45 -32.57 -76.01 -19.23
N THR A 46 -33.20 -76.79 -18.35
CA THR A 46 -33.62 -76.37 -17.00
C THR A 46 -32.51 -76.57 -15.97
N LEU A 47 -31.24 -76.62 -16.40
CA LEU A 47 -30.12 -76.75 -15.50
C LEU A 47 -29.88 -75.41 -14.82
N LEU A 48 -30.40 -75.28 -13.61
CA LEU A 48 -29.97 -74.23 -12.69
C LEU A 48 -28.51 -74.53 -12.34
N LEU A 49 -27.58 -73.75 -12.89
CA LEU A 49 -26.19 -73.76 -12.43
C LEU A 49 -26.19 -73.25 -10.98
N TYR A 50 -26.28 -74.17 -10.04
CA TYR A 50 -26.16 -73.88 -8.62
C TYR A 50 -24.69 -74.01 -8.20
N GLY A 51 -24.11 -72.92 -7.73
CA GLY A 51 -22.76 -72.84 -7.20
C GLY A 51 -22.37 -71.39 -6.93
N SER A 52 -21.70 -71.15 -5.80
CA SER A 52 -21.08 -69.85 -5.54
C SER A 52 -19.85 -69.73 -6.44
N MET A 53 -19.78 -68.68 -7.26
CA MET A 53 -18.54 -68.33 -7.95
C MET A 53 -17.74 -67.38 -7.06
N ASP A 54 -16.49 -67.73 -6.77
CA ASP A 54 -15.54 -66.81 -6.15
C ASP A 54 -15.21 -65.72 -7.18
N GLY A 55 -16.03 -64.67 -7.22
CA GLY A 55 -15.94 -63.54 -8.17
C GLY A 55 -14.70 -62.66 -7.97
N LEU A 56 -13.64 -63.18 -7.36
CA LEU A 56 -12.39 -62.49 -7.15
C LEU A 56 -11.53 -62.62 -8.40
N THR A 57 -11.09 -61.47 -8.93
CA THR A 57 -10.12 -61.45 -10.02
C THR A 57 -8.71 -61.65 -9.47
N THR A 58 -7.79 -62.14 -10.30
CA THR A 58 -6.36 -62.26 -9.95
C THR A 58 -5.80 -60.93 -9.45
N THR A 59 -6.21 -59.82 -10.09
CA THR A 59 -5.83 -58.46 -9.66
C THR A 59 -6.29 -58.11 -8.25
N GLN A 60 -7.50 -58.50 -7.84
CA GLN A 60 -7.98 -58.24 -6.47
C GLN A 60 -7.23 -59.08 -5.44
N ASN A 61 -6.82 -60.29 -5.81
CA ASN A 61 -6.06 -61.16 -4.91
C ASN A 61 -4.59 -60.71 -4.77
N ASP A 62 -3.97 -60.32 -5.88
CA ASP A 62 -2.52 -60.06 -5.95
C ASP A 62 -2.12 -58.64 -5.50
N PHE A 63 -2.99 -57.65 -5.69
CA PHE A 63 -2.69 -56.24 -5.45
C PHE A 63 -3.41 -55.67 -4.22
N GLN A 64 -3.25 -56.34 -3.08
CA GLN A 64 -3.73 -55.85 -1.80
C GLN A 64 -2.76 -54.85 -1.16
N ALA A 65 -3.29 -53.95 -0.34
CA ALA A 65 -2.48 -52.98 0.40
C ALA A 65 -1.55 -53.70 1.39
N LYS A 66 -0.24 -53.66 1.14
CA LYS A 66 0.79 -54.21 2.04
C LYS A 66 1.15 -53.16 3.09
N ARG A 67 1.17 -53.56 4.37
CA ARG A 67 1.75 -52.71 5.42
C ARG A 67 3.28 -52.78 5.33
N ALA A 68 3.90 -51.64 5.05
CA ALA A 68 5.35 -51.47 5.18
C ALA A 68 5.67 -50.83 6.54
N GLU A 69 6.74 -51.31 7.18
CA GLU A 69 7.28 -50.68 8.39
C GLU A 69 7.94 -49.33 8.03
N LYS A 70 7.80 -48.33 8.90
CA LYS A 70 8.47 -47.04 8.74
C LYS A 70 9.95 -47.18 9.08
N VAL A 71 10.83 -46.82 8.14
CA VAL A 71 12.28 -46.79 8.39
C VAL A 71 12.59 -45.78 9.50
N LYS A 72 13.38 -46.21 10.49
CA LYS A 72 13.87 -45.31 11.56
C LYS A 72 15.02 -44.47 11.02
N ALA A 73 14.96 -43.16 11.25
CA ALA A 73 16.04 -42.26 10.87
C ALA A 73 17.28 -42.52 11.75
N ILE A 74 18.41 -42.82 11.13
CA ILE A 74 19.71 -42.90 11.80
C ILE A 74 20.24 -41.48 11.94
N ARG A 75 20.15 -40.91 13.14
CA ARG A 75 20.69 -39.58 13.45
C ARG A 75 21.97 -39.74 14.27
N PRO A 76 23.05 -39.02 13.94
CA PRO A 76 24.22 -38.97 14.81
C PRO A 76 23.83 -38.43 16.19
N ARG A 77 24.49 -38.91 17.24
CA ARG A 77 24.27 -38.40 18.60
C ARG A 77 24.67 -36.94 18.62
N SER A 78 23.72 -36.06 18.99
CA SER A 78 24.04 -34.67 19.29
C SER A 78 24.89 -34.65 20.55
N ASN A 79 26.17 -34.33 20.43
CA ASN A 79 26.98 -34.01 21.59
C ASN A 79 26.39 -32.72 22.17
N SER A 80 25.82 -32.81 23.37
CA SER A 80 25.46 -31.61 24.12
C SER A 80 26.76 -30.88 24.40
N LEU A 81 26.97 -29.72 23.77
CA LEU A 81 28.08 -28.86 24.14
C LEU A 81 27.78 -28.37 25.56
N GLU A 82 28.62 -28.76 26.52
CA GLU A 82 28.70 -28.11 27.82
C GLU A 82 28.78 -26.60 27.53
N GLN A 83 27.81 -25.82 28.02
CA GLN A 83 27.90 -24.37 27.98
C GLN A 83 29.05 -24.00 28.92
N GLY A 84 30.25 -23.97 28.36
CA GLY A 84 31.47 -23.57 29.05
C GLY A 84 31.33 -22.17 29.61
N GLN A 85 32.24 -21.85 30.54
CA GLN A 85 32.34 -20.59 31.25
C GLN A 85 32.01 -19.37 30.36
N PRO A 86 31.31 -18.34 30.87
CA PRO A 86 30.93 -17.17 30.08
C PRO A 86 32.13 -16.59 29.33
N PHE A 87 31.92 -16.28 28.05
CA PHE A 87 32.95 -15.65 27.24
C PHE A 87 33.23 -14.23 27.73
N GLU A 88 34.46 -13.96 28.17
CA GLU A 88 34.93 -12.62 28.52
C GLU A 88 35.25 -11.83 27.25
N GLY A 89 34.21 -11.26 26.63
CA GLY A 89 34.27 -10.57 25.33
C GLY A 89 34.58 -9.07 25.39
N HIS A 90 35.33 -8.60 26.39
CA HIS A 90 35.72 -7.19 26.47
C HIS A 90 36.98 -6.94 25.65
N SER A 91 36.91 -6.01 24.70
CA SER A 91 38.07 -5.62 23.89
C SER A 91 38.82 -4.48 24.58
N THR A 92 40.13 -4.40 24.32
CA THR A 92 40.97 -3.30 24.81
C THR A 92 40.47 -1.92 24.39
N TYR A 93 39.72 -1.83 23.30
CA TYR A 93 39.06 -0.60 22.88
C TYR A 93 37.91 -0.20 23.82
N GLN A 94 37.05 -1.15 24.19
CA GLN A 94 35.94 -0.90 25.12
C GLN A 94 36.46 -0.46 26.49
N ASP A 95 37.56 -1.06 26.96
CA ASP A 95 38.17 -0.72 28.24
C ASP A 95 38.98 0.59 28.19
N GLY A 96 39.63 0.86 27.05
CA GLY A 96 40.55 1.99 26.89
C GLY A 96 39.89 3.30 26.45
N PHE A 97 38.71 3.26 25.82
CA PHE A 97 38.07 4.42 25.22
C PHE A 97 36.71 4.74 25.85
N VAL A 98 36.73 5.06 27.15
CA VAL A 98 35.57 5.51 27.90
C VAL A 98 35.50 7.04 27.97
N SER A 99 34.28 7.58 28.06
CA SER A 99 34.05 9.02 28.21
C SER A 99 34.71 9.54 29.50
N LYS A 100 35.55 10.56 29.38
CA LYS A 100 36.18 11.23 30.53
C LYS A 100 35.43 12.53 30.84
N GLU A 101 35.23 12.82 32.12
CA GLU A 101 34.68 14.10 32.54
C GLU A 101 35.67 15.23 32.21
N ALA A 102 35.16 16.27 31.53
CA ALA A 102 35.94 17.45 31.19
C ALA A 102 35.56 18.61 32.13
N HIS A 103 36.52 19.14 32.88
CA HIS A 103 36.29 20.32 33.69
C HIS A 103 36.25 21.59 32.84
N ARG A 104 35.19 22.39 33.02
CA ARG A 104 35.04 23.68 32.34
C ARG A 104 36.12 24.66 32.82
N ARG A 105 36.89 25.21 31.89
CA ARG A 105 37.87 26.28 32.20
C ARG A 105 37.16 27.55 32.68
N ARG A 106 37.74 28.22 33.67
CA ARG A 106 37.27 29.53 34.12
C ARG A 106 37.53 30.58 33.03
N SER A 107 36.58 31.51 32.87
CA SER A 107 36.73 32.64 31.95
C SER A 107 37.82 33.59 32.46
N MET A 108 38.67 34.06 31.55
CA MET A 108 39.67 35.11 31.82
C MET A 108 39.17 36.51 31.43
N ARG A 109 37.89 36.67 31.07
CA ARG A 109 37.33 37.98 30.71
C ARG A 109 37.30 38.89 31.93
N SER A 110 37.83 40.10 31.78
CA SER A 110 37.75 41.16 32.79
C SER A 110 36.29 41.44 33.14
N THR A 111 36.00 41.64 34.43
CA THR A 111 34.67 42.01 34.90
C THR A 111 34.35 43.40 34.38
N GLU A 112 33.35 43.50 33.52
CA GLU A 112 32.88 44.78 32.96
C GLU A 112 32.29 45.61 34.11
N ARG A 113 33.00 46.68 34.48
CA ARG A 113 32.59 47.60 35.54
C ARG A 113 32.36 48.96 34.86
N SER A 114 31.15 49.49 34.97
CA SER A 114 30.83 50.83 34.48
C SER A 114 31.76 51.84 35.15
N TYR A 115 32.48 52.62 34.35
CA TYR A 115 33.36 53.67 34.87
C TYR A 115 32.52 54.90 35.21
N GLU A 116 32.48 55.26 36.49
CA GLU A 116 31.80 56.46 36.98
C GLU A 116 32.83 57.44 37.55
N SER A 117 32.84 58.68 37.04
CA SER A 117 33.71 59.75 37.56
C SER A 117 33.01 60.48 38.71
N ASN A 118 33.65 60.57 39.88
CA ASN A 118 33.11 61.27 41.05
C ASN A 118 33.43 62.78 41.09
N SER A 119 33.97 63.36 40.01
CA SER A 119 34.32 64.78 39.97
C SER A 119 33.14 65.64 39.55
N ALA A 120 32.90 66.73 40.28
CA ALA A 120 31.87 67.71 39.94
C ALA A 120 32.25 68.49 38.67
N PHE A 121 31.24 68.78 37.84
CA PHE A 121 31.41 69.60 36.64
C PHE A 121 31.46 71.09 37.01
N VAL A 122 32.60 71.74 36.77
CA VAL A 122 32.79 73.18 37.02
C VAL A 122 32.35 73.94 35.76
N GLY A 123 31.05 74.22 35.67
CA GLY A 123 30.40 74.85 34.53
C GLY A 123 30.50 76.38 34.48
N ASP A 124 31.66 76.96 34.80
CA ASP A 124 31.86 78.40 34.70
C ASP A 124 32.25 78.81 33.27
N THR A 125 31.48 79.73 32.69
CA THR A 125 31.68 80.23 31.33
C THR A 125 32.29 81.63 31.36
N THR A 126 33.02 81.99 30.30
CA THR A 126 33.65 83.32 30.15
C THR A 126 32.65 84.46 30.22
N GLN A 127 31.45 84.28 29.65
CA GLN A 127 30.39 85.28 29.76
C GLN A 127 30.04 85.61 31.22
N LYS A 128 29.93 84.58 32.06
CA LYS A 128 29.57 84.74 33.48
C LYS A 128 30.68 85.43 34.28
N SER A 129 31.95 85.22 33.93
CA SER A 129 33.07 85.90 34.57
C SER A 129 33.22 87.36 34.11
N ASP A 130 33.03 87.61 32.81
CA ASP A 130 33.44 88.86 32.19
C ASP A 130 32.41 89.98 32.40
N TYR A 131 31.11 89.64 32.32
CA TYR A 131 30.01 90.59 32.43
C TYR A 131 29.46 90.67 33.86
N THR A 132 30.28 91.20 34.76
CA THR A 132 29.90 91.48 36.16
C THR A 132 29.77 92.99 36.40
N ALA A 133 28.91 93.38 37.35
CA ALA A 133 28.70 94.79 37.68
C ALA A 133 30.03 95.46 38.07
N LYS A 134 30.41 96.52 37.36
CA LYS A 134 31.62 97.32 37.64
C LYS A 134 31.23 98.63 38.30
N LYS A 135 32.08 99.15 39.19
CA LYS A 135 31.94 100.52 39.71
C LYS A 135 32.29 101.50 38.59
N VAL A 136 31.50 102.56 38.45
CA VAL A 136 31.76 103.67 37.53
C VAL A 136 32.04 104.90 38.39
N ASP A 137 33.21 105.51 38.20
CA ASP A 137 33.56 106.75 38.89
C ASP A 137 32.88 107.94 38.21
N ILE A 138 32.27 108.81 39.01
CA ILE A 138 31.54 109.98 38.52
C ILE A 138 32.53 111.05 38.02
N CYS A 139 32.23 111.65 36.88
CA CYS A 139 33.06 112.71 36.30
C CYS A 139 33.21 113.91 37.27
N PRO A 140 34.44 114.40 37.52
CA PRO A 140 34.68 115.45 38.53
C PRO A 140 33.98 116.78 38.23
N ALA A 141 33.58 117.03 36.97
CA ALA A 141 32.79 118.21 36.60
C ALA A 141 31.41 118.26 37.28
N GLU A 142 30.83 117.11 37.63
CA GLU A 142 29.52 117.01 38.29
C GLU A 142 29.58 117.45 39.77
N ASN A 143 30.74 117.33 40.42
CA ASN A 143 30.94 117.78 41.80
C ASN A 143 30.89 119.31 41.96
N VAL A 144 31.13 120.05 40.87
CA VAL A 144 31.13 121.52 40.89
C VAL A 144 29.71 122.07 40.76
N LEU A 145 28.84 121.37 40.03
CA LEU A 145 27.45 121.80 39.79
C LEU A 145 26.52 121.56 40.99
N THR A 146 26.95 120.76 41.97
CA THR A 146 26.10 120.31 43.09
C THR A 146 26.36 121.03 44.42
N ARG A 147 27.23 122.05 44.46
CA ARG A 147 27.56 122.77 45.72
C ARG A 147 26.69 124.01 45.94
N SER A 148 25.67 123.90 46.79
CA SER A 148 24.81 125.00 47.27
C SER A 148 25.49 125.86 48.36
N PRO A 149 25.26 127.20 48.43
CA PRO A 149 25.92 128.04 49.41
C PRO A 149 24.99 128.34 50.60
N SER A 150 25.32 127.84 51.79
CA SER A 150 24.78 128.36 53.04
C SER A 150 25.87 128.32 54.11
N SER A 151 26.48 129.48 54.33
CA SER A 151 27.41 129.75 55.42
C SER A 151 26.66 130.19 56.67
N THR A 152 27.02 129.65 57.82
CA THR A 152 26.86 130.32 59.12
C THR A 152 28.15 130.13 59.91
N PHE A 153 28.89 131.23 60.06
CA PHE A 153 30.01 131.39 61.00
C PHE A 153 29.43 131.71 62.39
N TYR A 154 29.96 131.10 63.45
CA TYR A 154 29.84 131.62 64.82
C TYR A 154 31.25 131.80 65.39
N ALA A 155 31.50 132.99 65.97
CA ALA A 155 32.66 133.30 66.79
C ALA A 155 32.15 133.76 68.16
N THR A 156 32.68 133.18 69.24
CA THR A 156 32.56 133.72 70.60
C THR A 156 33.89 133.52 71.34
N ASN A 157 34.54 134.64 71.68
CA ASN A 157 35.68 134.75 72.59
C ASN A 157 35.19 134.93 74.04
N GLY A 158 35.97 134.44 75.02
CA GLY A 158 35.92 134.76 76.46
C GLY A 158 36.57 133.65 77.30
N ALA A 159 37.84 133.78 77.73
CA ALA A 159 38.32 134.37 79.01
C ALA A 159 37.98 133.49 80.25
N GLN A 160 38.84 133.15 81.22
CA GLN A 160 40.23 133.52 81.57
C GLN A 160 40.73 132.59 82.71
N LEU A 161 41.98 132.12 82.63
CA LEU A 161 43.02 132.11 83.68
C LEU A 161 44.37 131.88 82.99
#